data_AF-A0A6G1QYW9-F1
#
_entry.id   AF-A0A6G1QYW9-F1
#
_cell.length_a   1.000
_cell.length_b   1.000
_cell.length_c   1.000
_cell.angle_alpha   90.00
_cell.angle_beta   90.00
_cell.angle_gamma   90.00
#
_symmetry.space_group_name_H-M   'P 1'
#
loop_
_entity.id
_entity.type
_entity.pdbx_description
1 polymer ?
#
loop_
_entity_poly.entity_id
_entity_poly.type
_entity_poly.pdbx_seq_one_letter_code
_entity_poly.pdbx_strand_id
1 'polypeptide(L)'
;MYNFVHVLFCNCTQAEREQRRREQYMKSLESFRTNAVEITSKMRDWCEDNPERKPLVDEILHSIFFLGKIINCRFAPNDIFNVDEVRENLEKNYPRPFQCYWTQLPKRGPFSCVLDMVVQLKGQANEEEIKQSLRELYSSLKGKEPKRLSSSTICVSQKSKTSERHYGVSVSNSVPNPRKILIPASCLSTWHEYVAGAVMTYYPEVERKSYFDGTITLPPHVRCQAFSVSNGEEKRPCRSCGNLFGLNTDENMVWPYGNCAEAESLSNLLKREEDVRMEARPNSPLYTEGNRNIARQSVYDELRNVLKEVKFEWDGNFYNPVTTV
;
A
#
# COMPACT_ATOMS: atom_id res chain seq x y z
N MET A 1 -19.06 64.80 -11.89
CA MET A 1 -18.19 63.84 -11.17
C MET A 1 -18.81 62.47 -11.29
N TYR A 2 -18.30 61.61 -12.17
CA TYR A 2 -18.63 60.19 -12.19
C TYR A 2 -17.32 59.41 -12.08
N ASN A 3 -17.13 58.78 -10.93
CA ASN A 3 -16.14 57.73 -10.73
C ASN A 3 -16.77 56.43 -11.23
N PHE A 4 -16.09 55.70 -12.11
CA PHE A 4 -16.30 54.26 -12.21
C PHE A 4 -14.95 53.55 -12.36
N VAL A 5 -14.78 52.60 -11.44
CA VAL A 5 -13.58 51.85 -11.11
C VAL A 5 -13.25 50.86 -12.23
N HIS A 6 -12.01 50.89 -12.72
CA HIS A 6 -11.47 49.87 -13.61
C HIS A 6 -11.32 48.55 -12.82
N VAL A 7 -12.15 47.56 -13.15
CA VAL A 7 -11.98 46.17 -12.69
C VAL A 7 -10.82 45.56 -13.48
N LEU A 8 -9.69 45.33 -12.81
CA LEU A 8 -8.60 44.51 -13.33
C LEU A 8 -9.00 43.03 -13.26
N PHE A 9 -9.54 42.50 -14.36
CA PHE A 9 -9.64 41.06 -14.56
C PHE A 9 -8.24 40.48 -14.80
N CYS A 10 -7.72 39.74 -13.82
CA CYS A 10 -6.49 38.97 -13.94
C CYS A 10 -6.73 37.74 -14.85
N ASN A 11 -6.56 37.91 -16.16
CA ASN A 11 -6.66 36.84 -17.14
C ASN A 11 -5.37 36.00 -17.14
N CYS A 12 -5.32 34.98 -16.27
CA CYS A 12 -4.26 33.97 -16.32
C CYS A 12 -4.35 33.14 -17.61
N THR A 13 -3.31 33.23 -18.45
CA THR A 13 -3.25 32.61 -19.78
C THR A 13 -3.14 31.08 -19.71
N GLN A 14 -3.55 30.37 -20.76
CA GLN A 14 -3.46 28.90 -20.83
C GLN A 14 -2.01 28.39 -20.68
N ALA A 15 -1.03 29.11 -21.22
CA ALA A 15 0.40 28.81 -21.08
C ALA A 15 0.88 28.91 -19.62
N GLU A 16 0.42 29.93 -18.87
CA GLU A 16 0.73 30.03 -17.43
C GLU A 16 0.08 28.91 -16.61
N ARG A 17 -1.10 28.42 -17.01
CA ARG A 17 -1.74 27.26 -16.37
C ARG A 17 -0.98 25.97 -16.66
N GLU A 18 -0.51 25.77 -17.89
CA GLU A 18 0.32 24.62 -18.28
C GLU A 18 1.68 24.64 -17.59
N GLN A 19 2.32 25.82 -17.49
CA GLN A 19 3.58 25.99 -16.79
C GLN A 19 3.43 25.71 -15.28
N ARG A 20 2.38 26.24 -14.63
CA ARG A 20 2.08 25.90 -13.23
C ARG A 20 1.78 24.42 -13.02
N ARG A 21 1.10 23.76 -13.95
CA ARG A 21 0.88 22.29 -13.91
C ARG A 21 2.19 21.53 -14.01
N ARG A 22 3.09 21.96 -14.90
CA ARG A 22 4.42 21.35 -15.06
C ARG A 22 5.30 21.56 -13.84
N GLU A 23 5.30 22.75 -13.24
CA GLU A 23 6.03 23.03 -11.99
C GLU A 23 5.48 22.25 -10.80
N GLN A 24 4.16 22.17 -10.65
CA GLN A 24 3.53 21.34 -9.62
C GLN A 24 3.84 19.86 -9.81
N TYR A 25 3.88 19.39 -11.06
CA TYR A 25 4.28 18.04 -11.39
C TYR A 25 5.75 17.80 -11.00
N MET A 26 6.68 18.68 -11.38
CA MET A 26 8.10 18.57 -11.00
C MET A 26 8.32 18.61 -9.48
N LYS A 27 7.62 19.49 -8.74
CA LYS A 27 7.66 19.49 -7.26
C LYS A 27 7.12 18.20 -6.66
N SER A 28 6.08 17.61 -7.26
CA SER A 28 5.56 16.31 -6.81
C SER A 28 6.56 15.17 -7.04
N LEU A 29 7.36 15.26 -8.11
CA LEU A 29 8.42 14.31 -8.42
C LEU A 29 9.61 14.43 -7.48
N GLU A 30 9.97 15.64 -7.07
CA GLU A 30 11.01 15.88 -6.07
C GLU A 30 10.63 15.25 -4.71
N SER A 31 9.38 15.42 -4.27
CA SER A 31 8.90 14.78 -3.04
C SER A 31 8.99 13.26 -3.07
N PHE A 32 8.82 12.63 -4.25
CA PHE A 32 9.00 11.19 -4.39
C PHE A 32 10.46 10.79 -4.11
N ARG A 33 11.42 11.46 -4.75
CA ARG A 33 12.85 11.18 -4.57
C ARG A 33 13.30 11.39 -3.14
N THR A 34 12.98 12.54 -2.55
CA THR A 34 13.36 12.85 -1.17
C THR A 34 12.77 11.84 -0.19
N ASN A 35 11.50 11.45 -0.36
CA ASN A 35 10.88 10.45 0.50
C ASN A 35 11.48 9.06 0.30
N ALA A 36 11.85 8.69 -0.94
CA ALA A 36 12.54 7.43 -1.20
C ALA A 36 13.87 7.36 -0.45
N VAL A 37 14.69 8.41 -0.53
CA VAL A 37 15.98 8.50 0.18
C VAL A 37 15.78 8.43 1.69
N GLU A 38 14.86 9.22 2.24
CA GLU A 38 14.56 9.26 3.67
C GLU A 38 14.12 7.90 4.20
N ILE A 39 13.15 7.27 3.53
CA ILE A 39 12.63 5.94 3.91
C ILE A 39 13.73 4.89 3.82
N THR A 40 14.49 4.85 2.73
CA THR A 40 15.58 3.88 2.57
C THR A 40 16.68 4.09 3.61
N SER A 41 17.03 5.33 3.93
CA SER A 41 18.01 5.62 5.00
C SER A 41 17.52 5.06 6.33
N LYS A 42 16.28 5.39 6.73
CA LYS A 42 15.72 4.89 8.00
C LYS A 42 15.61 3.37 8.06
N MET A 43 15.21 2.73 6.97
CA MET A 43 15.16 1.27 6.89
C MET A 43 16.55 0.64 7.03
N ARG A 44 17.60 1.29 6.50
CA ARG A 44 18.99 0.84 6.68
C ARG A 44 19.45 1.01 8.12
N ASP A 45 19.25 2.18 8.72
CA ASP A 45 19.60 2.47 10.12
C ASP A 45 18.96 1.42 11.05
N TRP A 46 17.68 1.09 10.84
CA TRP A 46 16.95 0.09 11.61
C TRP A 46 17.41 -1.37 11.38
N CYS A 47 18.11 -1.61 10.27
CA CYS A 47 18.64 -2.90 9.90
C CYS A 47 20.07 -3.13 10.42
N GLU A 48 20.81 -2.10 10.79
CA GLU A 48 22.25 -2.21 11.15
C GLU A 48 22.49 -3.24 12.27
N ASP A 49 21.59 -3.30 13.25
CA ASP A 49 21.73 -4.18 14.42
C ASP A 49 21.15 -5.59 14.23
N ASN A 50 20.45 -5.88 13.13
CA ASN A 50 19.89 -7.21 12.89
C ASN A 50 19.85 -7.58 11.40
N PRO A 51 20.73 -8.49 10.94
CA PRO A 51 20.75 -8.98 9.57
C PRO A 51 19.45 -9.61 9.08
N GLU A 52 18.61 -10.16 9.97
CA GLU A 52 17.30 -10.75 9.62
C GLU A 52 16.32 -9.71 9.04
N ARG A 53 16.62 -8.41 9.22
CA ARG A 53 15.84 -7.30 8.67
C ARG A 53 16.25 -6.91 7.25
N LYS A 54 17.37 -7.42 6.73
CA LYS A 54 17.85 -7.13 5.36
C LYS A 54 16.82 -7.44 4.27
N PRO A 55 16.03 -8.54 4.34
CA PRO A 55 14.99 -8.80 3.34
C PRO A 55 13.93 -7.69 3.25
N LEU A 56 13.66 -6.95 4.33
CA LEU A 56 12.72 -5.82 4.31
C LEU A 56 13.32 -4.60 3.59
N VAL A 57 14.62 -4.36 3.74
CA VAL A 57 15.34 -3.31 3.00
C VAL A 57 15.40 -3.66 1.51
N ASP A 58 15.63 -4.93 1.19
CA ASP A 58 15.61 -5.46 -0.17
C ASP A 58 14.22 -5.29 -0.82
N GLU A 59 13.15 -5.71 -0.13
CA GLU A 59 11.78 -5.62 -0.62
C GLU A 59 11.30 -4.17 -0.80
N ILE A 60 11.66 -3.27 0.12
CA ILE A 60 11.24 -1.86 0.02
C ILE A 60 11.96 -1.14 -1.13
N LEU A 61 13.23 -1.44 -1.38
CA LEU A 61 13.98 -0.89 -2.52
C LEU A 61 13.30 -1.29 -3.84
N HIS A 62 12.98 -2.57 -4.01
CA HIS A 62 12.28 -3.05 -5.20
C HIS A 62 10.94 -2.33 -5.38
N SER A 63 10.16 -2.23 -4.30
CA SER A 63 8.86 -1.55 -4.32
C SER A 63 8.98 -0.06 -4.68
N ILE A 64 9.99 0.65 -4.16
CA ILE A 64 10.25 2.06 -4.49
C ILE A 64 10.66 2.21 -5.95
N PHE A 65 11.58 1.38 -6.46
CA PHE A 65 12.04 1.42 -7.84
C PHE A 65 10.92 1.10 -8.83
N PHE A 66 10.11 0.09 -8.53
CA PHE A 66 8.92 -0.23 -9.29
C PHE A 66 7.96 0.97 -9.38
N LEU A 67 7.66 1.62 -8.24
CA LEU A 67 6.80 2.80 -8.21
C LEU A 67 7.40 3.98 -8.98
N GLY A 68 8.72 4.17 -8.89
CA GLY A 68 9.45 5.18 -9.68
C GLY A 68 9.28 4.96 -11.18
N LYS A 69 9.36 3.69 -11.62
CA LYS A 69 9.16 3.29 -13.01
C LYS A 69 7.74 3.59 -13.49
N ILE A 70 6.70 3.18 -12.77
CA ILE A 70 5.31 3.31 -13.26
C ILE A 70 4.71 4.71 -13.12
N ILE A 71 5.24 5.57 -12.23
CA ILE A 71 4.73 6.93 -12.04
C ILE A 71 5.18 7.87 -13.17
N ASN A 72 6.36 7.65 -13.77
CA ASN A 72 6.90 8.59 -14.75
C ASN A 72 7.83 8.00 -15.83
N CYS A 73 8.03 6.67 -15.92
CA CYS A 73 9.02 6.03 -16.82
C CYS A 73 10.47 6.56 -16.72
N ARG A 74 10.76 7.47 -15.77
CA ARG A 74 11.96 8.35 -15.74
C ARG A 74 12.72 8.29 -14.42
N PHE A 75 12.30 7.46 -13.48
CA PHE A 75 13.09 7.23 -12.27
C PHE A 75 13.70 5.85 -12.33
N ALA A 76 14.87 5.77 -12.96
CA ALA A 76 15.80 4.69 -12.68
C ALA A 76 16.33 4.87 -11.24
N PRO A 77 16.89 3.81 -10.63
CA PRO A 77 17.56 3.92 -9.34
C PRO A 77 18.56 5.08 -9.26
N ASN A 78 19.28 5.34 -10.35
CA ASN A 78 20.26 6.45 -10.48
C ASN A 78 19.62 7.83 -10.35
N ASP A 79 18.38 7.97 -10.82
CA ASP A 79 17.65 9.23 -10.70
C ASP A 79 17.12 9.44 -9.28
N ILE A 80 16.95 8.38 -8.48
CA ILE A 80 16.53 8.47 -7.09
C ILE A 80 17.75 8.75 -6.20
N PHE A 81 18.76 7.89 -6.31
CA PHE A 81 20.03 7.95 -5.59
C PHE A 81 21.12 8.53 -6.50
N ASN A 82 21.22 9.86 -6.52
CA ASN A 82 22.16 10.60 -7.37
C ASN A 82 23.57 10.73 -6.80
N VAL A 83 23.81 10.22 -5.58
CA VAL A 83 25.14 10.14 -4.98
C VAL A 83 25.70 8.75 -5.28
N ASP A 84 26.75 8.68 -6.08
CA ASP A 84 27.30 7.43 -6.59
C ASP A 84 27.69 6.46 -5.45
N GLU A 85 28.33 6.95 -4.39
CA GLU A 85 28.73 6.14 -3.23
C GLU A 85 27.53 5.46 -2.55
N VAL A 86 26.44 6.19 -2.33
CA VAL A 86 25.22 5.65 -1.72
C VAL A 86 24.59 4.61 -2.63
N ARG A 87 24.53 4.89 -3.93
CA ARG A 87 23.98 3.97 -4.93
C ARG A 87 24.79 2.68 -5.01
N GLU A 88 26.11 2.79 -5.16
CA GLU A 88 27.01 1.63 -5.25
C GLU A 88 26.96 0.79 -3.98
N ASN A 89 26.85 1.42 -2.81
CA ASN A 89 26.63 0.71 -1.56
C ASN A 89 25.29 -0.06 -1.56
N LEU A 90 24.21 0.55 -2.03
CA LEU A 90 22.91 -0.09 -2.13
C LEU A 90 22.92 -1.24 -3.13
N GLU A 91 23.47 -1.04 -4.32
CA GLU A 91 23.52 -2.07 -5.37
C GLU A 91 24.41 -3.25 -4.98
N LYS A 92 25.53 -2.98 -4.28
CA LYS A 92 26.39 -4.03 -3.74
C LYS A 92 25.69 -4.89 -2.68
N ASN A 93 24.93 -4.26 -1.78
CA ASN A 93 24.28 -4.96 -0.66
C ASN A 93 22.92 -5.57 -1.04
N TYR A 94 22.23 -4.96 -2.02
CA TYR A 94 20.89 -5.32 -2.48
C TYR A 94 20.87 -5.27 -4.01
N PRO A 95 21.52 -6.22 -4.71
CA PRO A 95 21.61 -6.18 -6.17
C PRO A 95 20.30 -6.51 -6.88
N ARG A 96 19.46 -7.38 -6.29
CA ARG A 96 18.23 -7.87 -6.95
C ARG A 96 17.17 -6.78 -7.17
N PRO A 97 16.93 -5.83 -6.25
CA PRO A 97 16.06 -4.70 -6.51
C PRO A 97 16.44 -3.93 -7.78
N PHE A 98 17.73 -3.73 -8.05
CA PHE A 98 18.22 -3.02 -9.24
C PHE A 98 18.02 -3.82 -10.52
N GLN A 99 17.96 -5.15 -10.44
CA GLN A 99 17.82 -6.05 -11.59
C GLN A 99 16.35 -6.39 -11.91
N CYS A 100 15.48 -6.44 -10.90
CA CYS A 100 14.14 -6.98 -11.02
C CYS A 100 13.04 -5.91 -11.01
N TYR A 101 13.33 -4.63 -10.71
CA TYR A 101 12.28 -3.60 -10.59
C TYR A 101 11.53 -3.31 -11.89
N TRP A 102 12.09 -3.67 -13.05
CA TRP A 102 11.47 -3.46 -14.36
C TRP A 102 10.75 -4.69 -14.90
N THR A 103 10.95 -5.88 -14.32
CA THR A 103 10.31 -7.13 -14.78
C THR A 103 9.40 -7.78 -13.76
N GLN A 104 9.64 -7.63 -12.45
CA GLN A 104 8.88 -8.28 -11.39
C GLN A 104 8.01 -7.29 -10.63
N LEU A 105 6.86 -7.74 -10.14
CA LEU A 105 5.94 -6.90 -9.37
C LEU A 105 6.20 -6.99 -7.87
N PRO A 106 6.16 -5.88 -7.12
CA PRO A 106 6.14 -5.95 -5.67
C PRO A 106 4.82 -6.56 -5.21
N LYS A 107 4.87 -7.29 -4.09
CA LYS A 107 3.67 -7.92 -3.52
C LYS A 107 2.81 -6.98 -2.68
N ARG A 108 3.42 -5.89 -2.22
CA ARG A 108 2.84 -4.89 -1.29
C ARG A 108 3.53 -3.53 -1.48
N GLY A 109 2.96 -2.49 -0.88
CA GLY A 109 3.53 -1.14 -0.95
C GLY A 109 4.74 -0.95 -0.03
N PRO A 110 5.59 0.07 -0.28
CA PRO A 110 6.78 0.35 0.54
C PRO A 110 6.49 0.49 2.04
N PHE A 111 5.40 1.17 2.39
CA PHE A 111 5.07 1.45 3.79
C PHE A 111 4.60 0.20 4.56
N SER A 112 4.21 -0.88 3.86
CA SER A 112 3.97 -2.18 4.50
C SER A 112 5.29 -2.80 4.97
N CYS A 113 6.35 -2.71 4.18
CA CYS A 113 7.69 -3.14 4.62
C CYS A 113 8.20 -2.29 5.80
N VAL A 114 7.92 -0.98 5.79
CA VAL A 114 8.21 -0.09 6.93
C VAL A 114 7.47 -0.54 8.19
N LEU A 115 6.18 -0.85 8.09
CA LEU A 115 5.40 -1.33 9.22
C LEU A 115 6.02 -2.61 9.80
N ASP A 116 6.36 -3.59 8.97
CA ASP A 116 6.99 -4.83 9.43
C ASP A 116 8.33 -4.57 10.14
N MET A 117 9.14 -3.66 9.59
CA MET A 117 10.40 -3.24 10.21
C MET A 117 10.17 -2.65 11.60
N VAL A 118 9.22 -1.73 11.73
CA VAL A 118 8.87 -1.10 13.01
C VAL A 118 8.33 -2.13 14.00
N VAL A 119 7.49 -3.07 13.56
CA VAL A 119 6.98 -4.16 14.41
C VAL A 119 8.13 -5.04 14.90
N GLN A 120 9.12 -5.36 14.07
CA GLN A 120 10.31 -6.12 14.46
C GLN A 120 11.25 -5.35 15.40
N LEU A 121 11.27 -4.01 15.34
CA LEU A 121 12.06 -3.17 16.25
C LEU A 121 11.42 -3.04 17.62
N LYS A 122 10.12 -2.76 17.64
CA LYS A 122 9.39 -2.41 18.86
C LYS A 122 8.77 -3.62 19.53
N GLY A 123 8.54 -4.70 18.81
CA GLY A 123 7.81 -5.87 19.29
C GLY A 123 6.31 -5.71 19.09
N GLN A 124 5.67 -6.82 18.70
CA GLN A 124 4.28 -6.87 18.26
C GLN A 124 3.27 -6.41 19.31
N ALA A 125 3.61 -6.45 20.60
CA ALA A 125 2.76 -6.00 21.70
C ALA A 125 2.71 -4.47 21.88
N ASN A 126 3.71 -3.74 21.37
CA ASN A 126 3.93 -2.31 21.69
C ASN A 126 3.23 -1.38 20.69
N GLU A 127 1.90 -1.46 20.64
CA GLU A 127 1.04 -0.75 19.67
C GLU A 127 1.30 0.76 19.60
N GLU A 128 1.43 1.43 20.75
CA GLU A 128 1.63 2.88 20.79
C GLU A 128 3.04 3.30 20.32
N GLU A 129 4.06 2.51 20.62
CA GLU A 129 5.42 2.76 20.12
C GLU A 129 5.52 2.53 18.61
N ILE A 130 4.79 1.54 18.09
CA ILE A 130 4.69 1.28 16.64
C ILE A 130 4.01 2.46 15.95
N LYS A 131 2.85 2.90 16.46
CA LYS A 131 2.13 4.08 15.92
C LYS A 131 3.00 5.34 15.96
N GLN A 132 3.69 5.56 17.08
CA GLN A 132 4.56 6.73 17.25
C GLN A 132 5.75 6.72 16.27
N SER A 133 6.42 5.58 16.12
CA SER A 133 7.56 5.44 15.18
C SER A 133 7.12 5.68 13.73
N LEU A 134 5.95 5.18 13.34
CA LEU A 134 5.39 5.43 12.01
C LEU A 134 5.01 6.89 11.81
N ARG A 135 4.45 7.55 12.83
CA ARG A 135 4.11 8.98 12.80
C ARG A 135 5.36 9.86 12.67
N GLU A 136 6.43 9.53 13.37
CA GLU A 136 7.70 10.25 13.29
C GLU A 136 8.30 10.18 11.88
N LEU A 137 8.39 8.97 11.31
CA LEU A 137 8.81 8.81 9.92
C LEU A 137 7.87 9.55 8.98
N TYR A 138 6.55 9.37 9.12
CA TYR A 138 5.56 10.06 8.29
C TYR A 138 5.75 11.57 8.33
N SER A 139 6.02 12.13 9.50
CA SER A 139 6.22 13.56 9.70
C SER A 139 7.49 14.09 9.03
N SER A 140 8.56 13.29 8.97
CA SER A 140 9.81 13.68 8.29
C SER A 140 9.67 13.74 6.76
N LEU A 141 8.77 12.95 6.18
CA LEU A 141 8.52 12.92 4.73
C LEU A 141 8.02 14.28 4.20
N LYS A 142 8.40 14.60 2.95
CA LYS A 142 8.07 15.84 2.25
C LYS A 142 6.86 15.66 1.31
N GLY A 143 6.34 16.79 0.86
CA GLY A 143 5.22 16.87 -0.09
C GLY A 143 3.88 17.16 0.54
N LYS A 144 2.86 17.33 -0.30
CA LYS A 144 1.47 17.48 0.15
C LYS A 144 0.90 16.13 0.57
N GLU A 145 -0.07 16.19 1.48
CA GLU A 145 -0.86 15.04 1.88
C GLU A 145 -1.74 14.52 0.72
N PRO A 146 -1.86 13.19 0.52
CA PRO A 146 -1.08 12.12 1.17
C PRO A 146 0.36 12.07 0.65
N LYS A 147 1.33 11.92 1.56
CA LYS A 147 2.76 11.93 1.21
C LYS A 147 3.12 10.73 0.32
N ARG A 148 3.97 10.96 -0.69
CA ARG A 148 4.43 9.91 -1.62
C ARG A 148 5.14 8.79 -0.87
N LEU A 149 4.96 7.55 -1.33
CA LEU A 149 5.54 6.32 -0.75
C LEU A 149 5.07 5.98 0.67
N SER A 150 4.10 6.72 1.21
CA SER A 150 3.56 6.53 2.56
C SER A 150 2.13 6.00 2.53
N SER A 151 1.69 5.55 3.70
CA SER A 151 0.30 5.22 4.00
C SER A 151 -0.25 6.17 5.05
N SER A 152 -1.49 6.62 4.86
CA SER A 152 -2.15 7.55 5.78
C SER A 152 -2.83 6.85 6.96
N THR A 153 -2.96 5.52 6.91
CA THR A 153 -3.76 4.76 7.88
C THR A 153 -3.08 3.44 8.21
N ILE A 154 -3.05 3.11 9.49
CA ILE A 154 -2.65 1.82 10.06
C ILE A 154 -3.89 1.15 10.64
N CYS A 155 -4.00 -0.17 10.55
CA CYS A 155 -5.01 -0.96 11.23
C CYS A 155 -4.36 -1.98 12.15
N VAL A 156 -4.99 -2.21 13.30
CA VAL A 156 -4.62 -3.21 14.30
C VAL A 156 -5.78 -4.18 14.44
N SER A 157 -5.51 -5.45 14.17
CA SER A 157 -6.45 -6.55 14.38
C SER A 157 -5.94 -7.48 15.47
N GLN A 158 -6.85 -8.01 16.29
CA GLN A 158 -6.48 -8.81 17.45
C GLN A 158 -7.62 -9.76 17.81
N LYS A 159 -7.32 -11.05 18.04
CA LYS A 159 -8.32 -12.06 18.44
C LYS A 159 -8.94 -11.73 19.80
N SER A 160 -8.14 -11.39 20.79
CA SER A 160 -8.63 -11.02 22.13
C SER A 160 -7.69 -9.99 22.76
N LYS A 161 -8.08 -9.33 23.85
CA LYS A 161 -7.27 -8.26 24.47
C LYS A 161 -5.83 -8.69 24.81
N THR A 162 -5.61 -9.97 25.06
CA THR A 162 -4.31 -10.54 25.42
C THR A 162 -3.62 -11.27 24.28
N SER A 163 -4.24 -11.42 23.11
CA SER A 163 -3.63 -12.12 21.97
C SER A 163 -2.59 -11.25 21.27
N GLU A 164 -1.85 -11.86 20.35
CA GLU A 164 -1.01 -11.12 19.43
C GLU A 164 -1.81 -10.10 18.60
N ARG A 165 -1.20 -8.95 18.34
CA ARG A 165 -1.74 -7.89 17.47
C ARG A 165 -1.20 -8.06 16.06
N HIS A 166 -2.04 -7.87 15.06
CA HIS A 166 -1.68 -7.99 13.65
C HIS A 166 -1.89 -6.66 12.97
N TYR A 167 -0.83 -6.16 12.36
CA TYR A 167 -0.82 -4.81 11.80
C TYR A 167 -0.99 -4.87 10.28
N GLY A 168 -1.54 -3.79 9.72
CA GLY A 168 -1.58 -3.54 8.29
C GLY A 168 -1.66 -2.05 8.02
N VAL A 169 -1.31 -1.64 6.81
CA VAL A 169 -1.40 -0.24 6.37
C VAL A 169 -2.22 -0.12 5.11
N SER A 170 -2.85 1.04 4.91
CA SER A 170 -3.61 1.30 3.69
C SER A 170 -2.67 1.32 2.48
N VAL A 171 -3.12 0.86 1.32
CA VAL A 171 -2.37 1.00 0.07
C VAL A 171 -2.19 2.49 -0.25
N SER A 172 -0.98 2.90 -0.69
CA SER A 172 -0.63 4.32 -0.86
C SER A 172 -1.61 5.05 -1.79
N ASN A 173 -2.18 6.15 -1.31
CA ASN A 173 -3.24 6.92 -1.98
C ASN A 173 -2.72 7.94 -3.00
N SER A 174 -1.40 8.11 -3.14
CA SER A 174 -0.82 9.27 -3.82
C SER A 174 -0.91 9.23 -5.35
N VAL A 175 -1.20 8.08 -5.96
CA VAL A 175 -1.40 7.91 -7.42
C VAL A 175 -2.40 6.77 -7.72
N PRO A 176 -3.30 6.91 -8.69
CA PRO A 176 -4.26 5.85 -9.07
C PRO A 176 -3.61 4.54 -9.55
N ASN A 177 -2.61 4.61 -10.44
CA ASN A 177 -2.04 3.42 -11.09
C ASN A 177 -1.34 2.46 -10.10
N PRO A 178 -0.50 2.92 -9.15
CA PRO A 178 0.03 2.07 -8.10
C PRO A 178 -1.04 1.27 -7.34
N ARG A 179 -2.19 1.87 -7.04
CA ARG A 179 -3.28 1.18 -6.32
C ARG A 179 -3.89 0.06 -7.15
N LYS A 180 -4.15 0.35 -8.44
CA LYS A 180 -4.66 -0.63 -9.42
C LYS A 180 -3.68 -1.79 -9.68
N ILE A 181 -2.44 -1.70 -9.22
CA ILE A 181 -1.44 -2.76 -9.34
C ILE A 181 -1.21 -3.45 -7.98
N LEU A 182 -1.02 -2.69 -6.91
CA LEU A 182 -0.67 -3.23 -5.60
C LEU A 182 -1.82 -4.02 -4.97
N ILE A 183 -3.08 -3.59 -5.12
CA ILE A 183 -4.24 -4.34 -4.60
C ILE A 183 -4.35 -5.72 -5.26
N PRO A 184 -4.40 -5.85 -6.60
CA PRO A 184 -4.45 -7.18 -7.22
C PRO A 184 -3.17 -7.97 -6.99
N ALA A 185 -1.98 -7.33 -6.96
CA ALA A 185 -0.74 -8.01 -6.60
C ALA A 185 -0.83 -8.64 -5.20
N SER A 186 -1.34 -7.90 -4.20
CA SER A 186 -1.56 -8.43 -2.86
C SER A 186 -2.60 -9.57 -2.84
N CYS A 187 -3.71 -9.47 -3.57
CA CYS A 187 -4.69 -10.55 -3.70
C CYS A 187 -4.09 -11.83 -4.32
N LEU A 188 -3.21 -11.67 -5.31
CA LEU A 188 -2.64 -12.77 -6.08
C LEU A 188 -1.45 -13.43 -5.40
N SER A 189 -0.80 -12.76 -4.44
CA SER A 189 0.48 -13.19 -3.85
C SER A 189 0.50 -13.25 -2.32
N THR A 190 0.14 -12.17 -1.61
CA THR A 190 0.44 -12.02 -0.18
C THR A 190 -0.77 -12.17 0.72
N TRP A 191 -1.95 -11.68 0.34
CA TRP A 191 -3.09 -11.70 1.26
C TRP A 191 -3.61 -13.11 1.50
N HIS A 192 -4.10 -13.34 2.72
CA HIS A 192 -4.83 -14.56 3.05
C HIS A 192 -6.01 -14.74 2.10
N GLU A 193 -6.31 -15.99 1.73
CA GLU A 193 -7.28 -16.29 0.69
C GLU A 193 -8.69 -15.76 0.96
N TYR A 194 -9.10 -15.65 2.22
CA TYR A 194 -10.40 -15.09 2.59
C TYR A 194 -10.45 -13.57 2.38
N VAL A 195 -9.38 -12.86 2.72
CA VAL A 195 -9.28 -11.42 2.46
C VAL A 195 -9.21 -11.16 0.96
N ALA A 196 -8.38 -11.92 0.24
CA ALA A 196 -8.30 -11.84 -1.20
C ALA A 196 -9.67 -12.16 -1.83
N GLY A 197 -10.35 -13.21 -1.40
CA GLY A 197 -11.69 -13.59 -1.83
C GLY A 197 -12.72 -12.49 -1.63
N ALA A 198 -12.73 -11.87 -0.45
CA ALA A 198 -13.61 -10.73 -0.17
C ALA A 198 -13.35 -9.60 -1.18
N VAL A 199 -12.08 -9.21 -1.39
CA VAL A 199 -11.74 -8.14 -2.34
C VAL A 199 -12.12 -8.51 -3.78
N MET A 200 -11.83 -9.74 -4.21
CA MET A 200 -12.16 -10.27 -5.54
C MET A 200 -13.68 -10.36 -5.81
N THR A 201 -14.51 -10.36 -4.77
CA THR A 201 -15.98 -10.31 -4.89
C THR A 201 -16.43 -9.05 -5.66
N TYR A 202 -15.73 -7.94 -5.46
CA TYR A 202 -16.05 -6.67 -6.10
C TYR A 202 -15.02 -6.37 -7.22
N TYR A 203 -13.72 -6.39 -6.91
CA TYR A 203 -12.64 -6.00 -7.82
C TYR A 203 -12.63 -6.79 -9.14
N PRO A 204 -12.47 -6.18 -10.33
CA PRO A 204 -12.09 -4.78 -10.55
C PRO A 204 -13.26 -3.79 -10.53
N GLU A 205 -14.48 -4.30 -10.51
CA GLU A 205 -15.69 -3.50 -10.48
C GLU A 205 -16.01 -2.99 -9.07
N VAL A 206 -16.96 -2.06 -8.99
CA VAL A 206 -17.53 -1.59 -7.72
C VAL A 206 -18.70 -2.47 -7.28
N GLU A 207 -19.36 -3.11 -8.25
CA GLU A 207 -20.50 -3.99 -8.01
C GLU A 207 -20.03 -5.40 -7.64
N ARG A 208 -20.84 -6.06 -6.82
CA ARG A 208 -20.61 -7.44 -6.42
C ARG A 208 -20.84 -8.37 -7.60
N LYS A 209 -19.92 -9.31 -7.83
CA LYS A 209 -20.08 -10.36 -8.84
C LYS A 209 -21.28 -11.25 -8.53
N SER A 210 -22.08 -11.53 -9.54
CA SER A 210 -23.22 -12.45 -9.42
C SER A 210 -22.81 -13.92 -9.26
N TYR A 211 -21.60 -14.27 -9.69
CA TYR A 211 -21.10 -15.66 -9.71
C TYR A 211 -20.12 -15.99 -8.58
N PHE A 212 -19.66 -14.99 -7.81
CA PHE A 212 -18.66 -15.20 -6.78
C PHE A 212 -18.88 -14.26 -5.60
N ASP A 213 -18.81 -14.82 -4.40
CA ASP A 213 -18.89 -14.07 -3.15
C ASP A 213 -17.99 -14.73 -2.11
N GLY A 214 -16.84 -14.11 -1.89
CA GLY A 214 -15.89 -14.47 -0.85
C GLY A 214 -15.88 -13.49 0.32
N THR A 215 -16.93 -12.69 0.49
CA THR A 215 -17.03 -11.81 1.66
C THR A 215 -17.03 -12.63 2.95
N ILE A 216 -16.47 -12.05 4.00
CA ILE A 216 -16.41 -12.67 5.33
C ILE A 216 -17.11 -11.79 6.34
N THR A 217 -17.56 -12.40 7.43
CA THR A 217 -18.02 -11.67 8.62
C THR A 217 -17.05 -11.97 9.74
N LEU A 218 -16.42 -10.94 10.29
CA LEU A 218 -15.52 -11.13 11.42
C LEU A 218 -16.31 -11.52 12.69
N PRO A 219 -15.79 -12.45 13.49
CA PRO A 219 -16.40 -12.78 14.78
C PRO A 219 -16.47 -11.54 15.68
N PRO A 220 -17.55 -11.37 16.49
CA PRO A 220 -17.74 -10.17 17.31
C PRO A 220 -16.64 -9.90 18.34
N HIS A 221 -15.88 -10.94 18.72
CA HIS A 221 -14.80 -10.84 19.68
C HIS A 221 -13.49 -10.31 19.07
N VAL A 222 -13.37 -10.32 17.73
CA VAL A 222 -12.19 -9.83 17.02
C VAL A 222 -12.20 -8.31 17.00
N ARG A 223 -11.11 -7.71 17.48
CA ARG A 223 -10.83 -6.29 17.32
C ARG A 223 -10.27 -6.04 15.93
N CYS A 224 -10.73 -4.99 15.25
CA CYS A 224 -10.16 -4.47 14.01
C CYS A 224 -10.37 -2.95 14.00
N GLN A 225 -9.31 -2.17 14.28
CA GLN A 225 -9.40 -0.72 14.44
C GLN A 225 -8.34 -0.02 13.59
N ALA A 226 -8.78 1.00 12.84
CA ALA A 226 -7.92 1.82 12.01
C ALA A 226 -7.59 3.15 12.70
N PHE A 227 -6.38 3.64 12.48
CA PHE A 227 -5.88 4.90 13.01
C PHE A 227 -5.18 5.69 11.92
N SER A 228 -5.36 7.01 11.94
CA SER A 228 -4.62 7.93 11.10
C SER A 228 -3.14 7.97 11.52
N VAL A 229 -2.23 7.79 10.57
CA VAL A 229 -0.78 7.81 10.87
C VAL A 229 -0.34 9.23 11.27
N SER A 230 -0.92 10.27 10.67
CA SER A 230 -0.48 11.66 10.87
C SER A 230 -0.83 12.20 12.26
N ASN A 231 -2.06 11.96 12.74
CA ASN A 231 -2.56 12.52 14.00
C ASN A 231 -2.97 11.47 15.05
N GLY A 232 -2.96 10.17 14.71
CA GLY A 232 -3.30 9.10 15.65
C GLY A 232 -4.78 8.87 15.87
N GLU A 233 -5.65 9.68 15.29
CA GLU A 233 -7.09 9.58 15.50
C GLU A 233 -7.63 8.25 14.96
N GLU A 234 -8.52 7.63 15.73
CA GLU A 234 -9.26 6.44 15.30
C GLU A 234 -10.16 6.77 14.11
N LYS A 235 -10.17 5.88 13.12
CA LYS A 235 -10.98 6.00 11.91
C LYS A 235 -12.01 4.89 11.91
N ARG A 236 -13.27 5.28 11.70
CA ARG A 236 -14.35 4.31 11.49
C ARG A 236 -14.10 3.51 10.21
N PRO A 237 -14.48 2.22 10.17
CA PRO A 237 -14.42 1.44 8.95
C PRO A 237 -15.22 2.14 7.83
N CYS A 238 -14.71 2.15 6.61
CA CYS A 238 -15.47 2.69 5.48
C CYS A 238 -16.53 1.68 4.99
N ARG A 239 -17.46 2.12 4.12
CA ARG A 239 -18.50 1.24 3.56
C ARG A 239 -17.92 0.00 2.89
N SER A 240 -16.81 0.15 2.18
CA SER A 240 -16.12 -0.96 1.51
C SER A 240 -15.61 -1.99 2.51
N CYS A 241 -15.05 -1.56 3.64
CA CYS A 241 -14.61 -2.48 4.70
C CYS A 241 -15.80 -3.20 5.36
N GLY A 242 -16.93 -2.50 5.54
CA GLY A 242 -18.17 -3.12 5.99
C GLY A 242 -18.68 -4.19 5.02
N ASN A 243 -18.68 -3.89 3.71
CA ASN A 243 -19.08 -4.81 2.65
C ASN A 243 -18.16 -6.04 2.53
N LEU A 244 -16.85 -5.89 2.79
CA LEU A 244 -15.86 -6.97 2.64
C LEU A 244 -15.80 -7.89 3.86
N PHE A 245 -15.84 -7.31 5.06
CA PHE A 245 -15.45 -7.98 6.30
C PHE A 245 -16.57 -8.00 7.37
N GLY A 246 -17.75 -7.46 7.05
CA GLY A 246 -18.86 -7.35 8.00
C GLY A 246 -18.60 -6.36 9.14
N LEU A 247 -17.67 -5.41 8.95
CA LEU A 247 -17.38 -4.38 9.93
C LEU A 247 -18.55 -3.39 10.06
N ASN A 248 -18.98 -3.13 11.30
CA ASN A 248 -20.07 -2.21 11.54
C ASN A 248 -19.64 -0.77 11.21
N THR A 249 -20.43 -0.08 10.39
CA THR A 249 -20.19 1.30 10.01
C THR A 249 -21.44 1.99 9.47
N ASP A 250 -21.59 3.27 9.81
CA ASP A 250 -22.54 4.23 9.26
C ASP A 250 -21.93 5.13 8.17
N GLU A 251 -20.65 4.93 7.84
CA GLU A 251 -19.95 5.69 6.81
C GLU A 251 -20.49 5.36 5.41
N ASN A 252 -20.82 6.40 4.65
CA ASN A 252 -21.24 6.27 3.25
C ASN A 252 -20.06 6.27 2.27
N MET A 253 -18.87 6.65 2.73
CA MET A 253 -17.69 6.74 1.87
C MET A 253 -17.24 5.36 1.40
N VAL A 254 -17.19 5.17 0.08
CA VAL A 254 -16.72 3.95 -0.58
C VAL A 254 -15.32 4.20 -1.15
N TRP A 255 -14.31 3.61 -0.51
CA TRP A 255 -12.96 3.53 -1.09
C TRP A 255 -12.85 2.32 -2.02
N PRO A 256 -11.87 2.28 -2.95
CA PRO A 256 -11.60 1.08 -3.72
C PRO A 256 -11.42 -0.15 -2.79
N TYR A 257 -12.08 -1.25 -3.13
CA TYR A 257 -12.02 -2.48 -2.35
C TYR A 257 -10.58 -2.97 -2.20
N GLY A 258 -10.16 -3.28 -0.97
CA GLY A 258 -8.79 -3.66 -0.63
C GLY A 258 -7.83 -2.49 -0.37
N ASN A 259 -8.25 -1.24 -0.54
CA ASN A 259 -7.35 -0.09 -0.31
C ASN A 259 -7.05 0.16 1.17
N CYS A 260 -8.00 -0.13 2.06
CA CYS A 260 -7.90 0.23 3.47
C CYS A 260 -6.99 -0.72 4.25
N ALA A 261 -6.47 -0.24 5.37
CA ALA A 261 -5.47 -0.93 6.19
C ALA A 261 -5.97 -2.25 6.79
N GLU A 262 -7.28 -2.37 6.96
CA GLU A 262 -8.00 -3.54 7.44
C GLU A 262 -7.70 -4.78 6.59
N ALA A 263 -7.56 -4.64 5.26
CA ALA A 263 -7.30 -5.78 4.39
C ALA A 263 -5.97 -6.48 4.75
N GLU A 264 -4.89 -5.70 4.87
CA GLU A 264 -3.59 -6.25 5.25
C GLU A 264 -3.58 -6.76 6.71
N SER A 265 -4.15 -5.98 7.63
CA SER A 265 -4.19 -6.31 9.06
C SER A 265 -4.95 -7.62 9.31
N LEU A 266 -6.13 -7.78 8.71
CA LEU A 266 -6.93 -9.00 8.80
C LEU A 266 -6.28 -10.17 8.05
N SER A 267 -5.63 -9.92 6.93
CA SER A 267 -4.86 -10.95 6.24
C SER A 267 -3.78 -11.52 7.16
N ASN A 268 -3.07 -10.66 7.89
CA ASN A 268 -2.04 -11.08 8.83
C ASN A 268 -2.60 -11.81 10.06
N LEU A 269 -3.78 -11.41 10.55
CA LEU A 269 -4.53 -12.12 11.59
C LEU A 269 -4.90 -13.54 11.13
N LEU A 270 -5.58 -13.68 10.00
CA LEU A 270 -6.10 -14.98 9.51
C LEU A 270 -5.00 -15.97 9.11
N LYS A 271 -3.79 -15.49 8.81
CA LYS A 271 -2.62 -16.36 8.60
C LYS A 271 -2.13 -17.02 9.87
N ARG A 272 -2.35 -16.42 11.04
CA ARG A 272 -1.77 -16.85 12.33
C ARG A 272 -2.80 -17.39 13.32
N GLU A 273 -4.04 -16.89 13.27
CA GLU A 273 -5.10 -17.24 14.21
C GLU A 273 -6.10 -18.22 13.56
N GLU A 274 -5.86 -19.52 13.72
CA GLU A 274 -6.69 -20.58 13.14
C GLU A 274 -8.16 -20.48 13.55
N ASP A 275 -8.43 -20.28 14.85
CA ASP A 275 -9.80 -20.25 15.37
C ASP A 275 -10.61 -19.11 14.71
N VAL A 276 -10.00 -17.93 14.62
CA VAL A 276 -10.61 -16.78 13.95
C VAL A 276 -10.82 -17.08 12.47
N ARG A 277 -9.86 -17.74 11.82
CA ARG A 277 -10.00 -18.15 10.42
C ARG A 277 -11.17 -19.11 10.23
N MET A 278 -11.31 -20.10 11.08
CA MET A 278 -12.40 -21.08 10.99
C MET A 278 -13.78 -20.43 11.17
N GLU A 279 -13.90 -19.50 12.13
CA GLU A 279 -15.16 -18.78 12.37
C GLU A 279 -15.48 -17.75 11.27
N ALA A 280 -14.47 -17.09 10.71
CA ALA A 280 -14.63 -16.08 9.66
C ALA A 280 -14.78 -16.66 8.24
N ARG A 281 -14.82 -18.00 8.09
CA ARG A 281 -14.85 -18.66 6.78
C ARG A 281 -16.02 -18.14 5.91
N PRO A 282 -15.79 -17.82 4.62
CA PRO A 282 -16.88 -17.47 3.72
C PRO A 282 -17.95 -18.58 3.69
N ASN A 283 -19.21 -18.19 3.91
CA ASN A 283 -20.35 -19.11 4.02
C ASN A 283 -21.26 -19.09 2.78
N SER A 284 -20.92 -18.29 1.77
CA SER A 284 -21.70 -18.16 0.55
C SER A 284 -21.66 -19.45 -0.28
N PRO A 285 -22.80 -19.92 -0.83
CA PRO A 285 -22.80 -21.07 -1.75
C PRO A 285 -22.05 -20.77 -3.06
N LEU A 286 -21.79 -19.50 -3.37
CA LEU A 286 -21.00 -19.07 -4.52
C LEU A 286 -19.48 -19.15 -4.27
N TYR A 287 -19.04 -19.35 -3.02
CA TYR A 287 -17.64 -19.51 -2.65
C TYR A 287 -17.16 -20.95 -2.92
N THR A 288 -17.12 -21.32 -4.19
CA THR A 288 -16.56 -22.60 -4.65
C THR A 288 -15.14 -22.39 -5.19
N GLU A 289 -14.33 -23.45 -5.22
CA GLU A 289 -12.99 -23.40 -5.81
C GLU A 289 -13.02 -22.97 -7.28
N GLY A 290 -13.97 -23.48 -8.05
CA GLY A 290 -14.17 -23.09 -9.46
C GLY A 290 -14.48 -21.59 -9.62
N ASN A 291 -15.45 -21.07 -8.87
CA ASN A 291 -15.80 -19.65 -8.94
C ASN A 291 -14.67 -18.75 -8.44
N ARG A 292 -13.95 -19.19 -7.40
CA ARG A 292 -12.76 -18.50 -6.89
C ARG A 292 -11.66 -18.42 -7.95
N ASN A 293 -11.41 -19.51 -8.69
CA ASN A 293 -10.43 -19.51 -9.78
C ASN A 293 -10.83 -18.58 -10.92
N ILE A 294 -12.12 -18.51 -11.27
CA ILE A 294 -12.64 -17.55 -12.26
C ILE A 294 -12.41 -16.10 -11.77
N ALA A 295 -12.76 -15.81 -10.51
CA ALA A 295 -12.56 -14.48 -9.93
C ALA A 295 -11.06 -14.11 -9.85
N ARG A 296 -10.20 -15.05 -9.46
CA ARG A 296 -8.74 -14.88 -9.44
C ARG A 296 -8.20 -14.59 -10.84
N GLN A 297 -8.68 -15.31 -11.86
CA GLN A 297 -8.28 -15.09 -13.25
C GLN A 297 -8.72 -13.70 -13.74
N SER A 298 -9.93 -13.26 -13.40
CA SER A 298 -10.40 -11.90 -13.71
C SER A 298 -9.49 -10.82 -13.11
N VAL A 299 -9.04 -11.00 -11.86
CA VAL A 299 -8.09 -10.08 -11.21
C VAL A 299 -6.72 -10.10 -11.87
N TYR A 300 -6.24 -11.29 -12.27
CA TYR A 300 -4.98 -11.44 -13.01
C TYR A 300 -5.03 -10.76 -14.38
N ASP A 301 -6.13 -10.89 -15.12
CA ASP A 301 -6.31 -10.27 -16.42
C ASP A 301 -6.42 -8.75 -16.33
N GLU A 302 -7.12 -8.23 -15.31
CA GLU A 302 -7.12 -6.79 -15.03
C GLU A 302 -5.72 -6.29 -14.71
N LEU A 303 -4.98 -6.99 -13.84
CA LEU A 303 -3.60 -6.62 -13.52
C LEU A 303 -2.75 -6.54 -14.79
N ARG A 304 -2.84 -7.53 -15.70
CA ARG A 304 -2.13 -7.50 -16.98
C ARG A 304 -2.55 -6.31 -17.86
N ASN A 305 -3.82 -5.94 -17.87
CA ASN A 305 -4.30 -4.79 -18.62
C ASN A 305 -3.70 -3.48 -18.08
N VAL A 306 -3.76 -3.27 -16.77
CA VAL A 306 -3.16 -2.08 -16.12
C VAL A 306 -1.66 -2.00 -16.38
N LEU A 307 -0.94 -3.13 -16.36
CA LEU A 307 0.51 -3.16 -16.65
C LEU A 307 0.82 -2.77 -18.09
N LYS A 308 -0.02 -3.16 -19.06
CA LYS A 308 0.10 -2.69 -20.45
C LYS A 308 -0.12 -1.19 -20.56
N GLU A 309 -1.10 -0.63 -19.84
CA GLU A 309 -1.36 0.82 -19.83
C GLU A 309 -0.15 1.63 -19.32
N VAL A 310 0.52 1.13 -18.28
CA VAL A 310 1.74 1.76 -17.74
C VAL A 310 3.03 1.32 -18.43
N LYS A 311 2.93 0.54 -19.53
CA LYS A 311 4.07 0.03 -20.31
C LYS A 311 5.11 -0.71 -19.47
N PHE A 312 4.63 -1.54 -18.54
CA PHE A 312 5.47 -2.39 -17.70
C PHE A 312 5.51 -3.82 -18.25
N GLU A 313 6.70 -4.34 -18.51
CA GLU A 313 6.92 -5.68 -19.05
C GLU A 313 7.05 -6.70 -17.92
N TRP A 314 5.92 -7.26 -17.49
CA TRP A 314 5.91 -8.24 -16.41
C TRP A 314 6.30 -9.64 -16.89
N ASP A 315 7.26 -10.26 -16.19
CA ASP A 315 7.73 -11.63 -16.44
C ASP A 315 6.82 -12.73 -15.85
N GLY A 316 5.71 -12.35 -15.22
CA GLY A 316 4.79 -13.25 -14.53
C GLY A 316 5.15 -13.53 -13.07
N ASN A 317 6.30 -13.05 -12.58
CA ASN A 317 6.76 -13.28 -11.21
C ASN A 317 6.51 -12.10 -10.29
N PHE A 318 6.17 -12.41 -9.04
CA PHE A 318 6.24 -11.44 -7.95
C PHE A 318 7.65 -11.42 -7.37
N TYR A 319 8.10 -10.24 -6.98
CA TYR A 319 9.38 -10.06 -6.35
C TYR A 319 9.42 -10.78 -5.00
N ASN A 320 10.45 -11.59 -4.81
CA ASN A 320 10.75 -12.27 -3.55
C ASN A 320 12.08 -11.72 -3.05
N PRO A 321 12.13 -11.06 -1.88
CA PRO A 321 13.40 -10.58 -1.36
C PRO A 321 14.34 -11.73 -1.01
N VAL A 322 15.64 -11.49 -1.08
CA VAL A 322 16.63 -12.51 -0.70
C VAL A 322 16.61 -12.67 0.82
N THR A 323 16.12 -13.81 1.29
CA THR A 323 16.40 -14.29 2.64
C THR A 323 17.83 -14.80 2.64
N THR A 324 18.77 -14.07 3.23
CA THR A 324 20.14 -14.54 3.39
C THR A 324 20.12 -15.89 4.13
N VAL A 325 20.80 -16.88 3.54
CA VAL A 325 21.14 -18.18 4.18
C VAL A 325 22.30 -17.96 5.14
#